data_AF-F7VJ65-F1
#
_entry.id   AF-F7VJ65-F1
#
_cell.length_a   1.000
_cell.length_b   1.000
_cell.length_c   1.000
_cell.angle_alpha   90.00
_cell.angle_beta   90.00
_cell.angle_gamma   90.00
#
_symmetry.space_group_name_H-M   'P 1'
#
loop_
_entity.id
_entity.type
_entity.pdbx_description
1 polymer ?
#
loop_
_entity_poly.entity_id
_entity_poly.type
_entity_poly.pdbx_seq_one_letter_code
_entity_poly.pdbx_strand_id
1 'polypeptide(L)'
;MEKHSEYQEKWKYMVFPFFLALVEGGVSLLRRQDTNGDVWNYHLYNAYAWFNGRLGYDLGPAGAHSYLNPYLDSLFYFAILHLNPFVVAFLFGFLQGLVAFPIMYIARFFIKDKIHQFVLTAICCFGSTFFIGELGSSMHDNLIAVPILMSFCCVLKAIAEKENKALIFSGLLIGAATGLKLTSALYIPVFLVLISLFYGRRIVGAFSFLSSSFLERVVS
;
A
#
# COMPACT_ATOMS: atom_id res chain seq x y z
N MET A 1 -33.85 -13.33 -0.92
CA MET A 1 -33.58 -12.17 -1.81
C MET A 1 -32.47 -11.28 -1.29
N GLU A 2 -32.38 -10.98 0.03
CA GLU A 2 -31.28 -10.16 0.62
C GLU A 2 -29.86 -10.70 0.37
N LYS A 3 -29.62 -12.01 0.58
CA LYS A 3 -28.30 -12.61 0.32
C LYS A 3 -27.86 -12.45 -1.13
N HIS A 4 -28.78 -12.63 -2.08
CA HIS A 4 -28.49 -12.45 -3.51
C HIS A 4 -28.15 -10.99 -3.86
N SER A 5 -28.79 -10.01 -3.20
CA SER A 5 -28.45 -8.59 -3.33
C SER A 5 -27.05 -8.29 -2.78
N GLU A 6 -26.70 -8.82 -1.60
CA GLU A 6 -25.38 -8.61 -0.97
C GLU A 6 -24.22 -9.17 -1.81
N TYR A 7 -24.38 -10.37 -2.39
CA TYR A 7 -23.40 -10.95 -3.32
C TYR A 7 -23.28 -10.13 -4.61
N GLN A 8 -24.41 -9.60 -5.11
CA GLN A 8 -24.44 -8.73 -6.29
C GLN A 8 -23.77 -7.36 -6.05
N GLU A 9 -23.61 -6.93 -4.80
CA GLU A 9 -22.87 -5.71 -4.49
C GLU A 9 -21.38 -5.98 -4.29
N LYS A 10 -21.02 -7.07 -3.60
CA LYS A 10 -19.61 -7.41 -3.34
C LYS A 10 -18.79 -7.57 -4.62
N TRP A 11 -19.35 -8.17 -5.69
CA TRP A 11 -18.59 -8.37 -6.93
C TRP A 11 -18.21 -7.05 -7.60
N LYS A 12 -19.05 -6.00 -7.52
CA LYS A 12 -18.74 -4.68 -8.11
C LYS A 12 -17.52 -4.04 -7.46
N TYR A 13 -17.39 -4.19 -6.13
CA TYR A 13 -16.24 -3.75 -5.36
C TYR A 13 -14.98 -4.60 -5.59
N MET A 14 -15.07 -5.71 -6.33
CA MET A 14 -13.92 -6.48 -6.78
C MET A 14 -13.59 -6.21 -8.25
N VAL A 15 -14.60 -6.21 -9.13
CA VAL A 15 -14.40 -6.07 -10.57
C VAL A 15 -13.99 -4.67 -10.96
N PHE A 16 -14.56 -3.62 -10.35
CA PHE A 16 -14.17 -2.27 -10.71
C PHE A 16 -12.70 -1.95 -10.39
N PRO A 17 -12.19 -2.13 -9.16
CA PRO A 17 -10.77 -1.87 -8.89
C PRO A 17 -9.85 -2.80 -9.69
N PHE A 18 -10.26 -4.05 -9.94
CA PHE A 18 -9.51 -4.95 -10.83
C PHE A 18 -9.46 -4.43 -12.27
N PHE A 19 -10.57 -3.90 -12.78
CA PHE A 19 -10.63 -3.26 -14.09
C PHE A 19 -9.73 -2.03 -14.15
N LEU A 20 -9.72 -1.17 -13.12
CA LEU A 20 -8.79 -0.04 -13.05
C LEU A 20 -7.33 -0.52 -13.08
N ALA A 21 -6.99 -1.57 -12.32
CA ALA A 21 -5.65 -2.15 -12.34
C ALA A 21 -5.25 -2.67 -13.74
N LEU A 22 -6.17 -3.32 -14.47
CA LEU A 22 -5.94 -3.71 -15.85
C LEU A 22 -5.73 -2.51 -16.78
N VAL A 23 -6.51 -1.44 -16.60
CA VAL A 23 -6.35 -0.20 -17.36
C VAL A 23 -4.99 0.44 -17.08
N GLU A 24 -4.55 0.49 -15.82
CA GLU A 24 -3.22 1.01 -15.46
C GLU A 24 -2.09 0.16 -16.02
N GLY A 25 -2.23 -1.18 -16.01
CA GLY A 25 -1.36 -2.08 -16.77
C GLY A 25 -1.33 -1.72 -18.25
N GLY A 26 -2.48 -1.46 -18.87
CA GLY A 26 -2.54 -0.99 -20.27
C GLY A 26 -1.89 0.38 -20.50
N VAL A 27 -2.15 1.35 -19.63
CA VAL A 27 -1.57 2.70 -19.70
C VAL A 27 -0.05 2.65 -19.56
N SER A 28 0.47 1.74 -18.74
CA SER A 28 1.92 1.54 -18.58
C SER A 28 2.61 1.13 -19.89
N LEU A 29 1.90 0.49 -20.83
CA LEU A 29 2.45 0.15 -22.15
C LEU A 29 2.72 1.38 -23.04
N LEU A 30 2.03 2.49 -22.77
CA LEU A 30 2.28 3.77 -23.42
C LEU A 30 3.56 4.43 -22.88
N ARG A 31 4.14 3.84 -21.83
CA ARG A 31 5.43 4.26 -21.30
C ARG A 31 6.56 3.67 -22.13
N ARG A 32 7.58 4.48 -22.35
CA ARG A 32 8.84 4.02 -22.92
C ARG A 32 9.52 3.12 -21.91
N GLN A 33 10.55 2.39 -22.37
CA GLN A 33 11.38 1.59 -21.49
C GLN A 33 11.85 2.42 -20.30
N ASP A 34 11.89 1.78 -19.14
CA ASP A 34 12.26 2.45 -17.92
C ASP A 34 13.76 2.79 -17.91
N THR A 35 14.06 4.08 -18.04
CA THR A 35 15.42 4.62 -18.13
C THR A 35 15.60 5.76 -17.12
N ASN A 36 15.01 5.62 -15.94
CA ASN A 36 15.11 6.61 -14.89
C ASN A 36 16.53 6.63 -14.25
N GLY A 37 16.81 7.67 -13.47
CA GLY A 37 18.12 7.84 -12.82
C GLY A 37 18.47 6.72 -11.84
N ASP A 38 17.49 6.16 -11.16
CA ASP A 38 17.70 5.09 -10.17
C ASP A 38 18.06 3.76 -10.83
N VAL A 39 17.50 3.47 -12.03
CA VAL A 39 17.87 2.32 -12.86
C VAL A 39 19.36 2.34 -13.16
N TRP A 40 19.86 3.50 -13.57
CA TRP A 40 21.27 3.70 -13.91
C TRP A 40 22.18 3.79 -12.67
N ASN A 41 21.64 4.22 -11.54
CA ASN A 41 22.42 4.43 -10.32
C ASN A 41 22.56 3.15 -9.50
N TYR A 42 21.44 2.52 -9.10
CA TYR A 42 21.47 1.40 -8.16
C TYR A 42 20.54 0.23 -8.50
N HIS A 43 19.39 0.37 -9.18
CA HIS A 43 18.47 -0.77 -9.32
C HIS A 43 19.09 -1.95 -10.08
N LEU A 44 19.75 -1.69 -11.21
CA LEU A 44 20.39 -2.79 -11.97
C LEU A 44 21.60 -3.34 -11.21
N TYR A 45 22.38 -2.46 -10.60
CA TYR A 45 23.61 -2.85 -9.92
C TYR A 45 23.34 -3.63 -8.62
N ASN A 46 22.44 -3.15 -7.75
CA ASN A 46 22.10 -3.80 -6.49
C ASN A 46 21.52 -5.19 -6.74
N ALA A 47 20.64 -5.34 -7.73
CA ALA A 47 20.13 -6.63 -8.15
C ALA A 47 21.24 -7.56 -8.64
N TYR A 48 22.12 -7.07 -9.54
CA TYR A 48 23.27 -7.83 -10.01
C TYR A 48 24.17 -8.27 -8.84
N ALA A 49 24.48 -7.36 -7.92
CA ALA A 49 25.31 -7.65 -6.76
C ALA A 49 24.68 -8.68 -5.83
N TRP A 50 23.34 -8.65 -5.65
CA TRP A 50 22.62 -9.68 -4.92
C TRP A 50 22.74 -11.06 -5.59
N PHE A 51 22.40 -11.15 -6.88
CA PHE A 51 22.45 -12.43 -7.61
C PHE A 51 23.85 -13.03 -7.74
N ASN A 52 24.90 -12.22 -7.63
CA ASN A 52 26.30 -12.66 -7.77
C ASN A 52 27.06 -12.70 -6.44
N GLY A 53 26.40 -12.50 -5.29
CA GLY A 53 27.04 -12.56 -3.98
C GLY A 53 28.06 -11.45 -3.71
N ARG A 54 27.86 -10.26 -4.29
CA ARG A 54 28.79 -9.12 -4.25
C ARG A 54 28.38 -7.98 -3.32
N LEU A 55 27.23 -8.04 -2.64
CA LEU A 55 26.74 -6.96 -1.76
C LEU A 55 27.74 -6.54 -0.67
N GLY A 56 28.59 -7.45 -0.19
CA GLY A 56 29.64 -7.18 0.80
C GLY A 56 31.04 -7.04 0.22
N TYR A 57 31.19 -7.14 -1.10
CA TYR A 57 32.48 -7.11 -1.79
C TYR A 57 32.75 -5.74 -2.43
N ASP A 58 31.77 -5.20 -3.13
CA ASP A 58 31.89 -3.92 -3.81
C ASP A 58 31.50 -2.77 -2.85
N LEU A 59 32.45 -1.90 -2.54
CA LEU A 59 32.27 -0.83 -1.55
C LEU A 59 31.55 0.39 -2.15
N GLY A 60 30.26 0.54 -1.82
CA GLY A 60 29.45 1.73 -2.13
C GLY A 60 29.41 2.20 -3.59
N PRO A 61 29.26 1.32 -4.59
CA PRO A 61 29.27 1.67 -6.03
C PRO A 61 28.19 2.69 -6.46
N ALA A 62 27.12 2.81 -5.68
CA ALA A 62 26.03 3.77 -5.83
C ALA A 62 25.86 4.67 -4.58
N GLY A 63 26.94 4.84 -3.81
CA GLY A 63 26.94 5.57 -2.54
C GLY A 63 26.00 4.94 -1.50
N ALA A 64 25.19 5.78 -0.83
CA ALA A 64 24.23 5.30 0.17
C ALA A 64 23.18 4.33 -0.42
N HIS A 65 22.86 4.45 -1.71
CA HIS A 65 21.86 3.60 -2.36
C HIS A 65 22.34 2.14 -2.53
N SER A 66 23.64 1.87 -2.45
CA SER A 66 24.19 0.51 -2.47
C SER A 66 23.76 -0.34 -1.27
N TYR A 67 23.34 0.29 -0.19
CA TYR A 67 22.94 -0.38 1.05
C TYR A 67 21.43 -0.49 1.20
N LEU A 68 20.67 -0.13 0.16
CA LEU A 68 19.22 -0.36 0.13
C LEU A 68 18.92 -1.85 -0.10
N ASN A 69 17.75 -2.28 0.35
CA ASN A 69 17.29 -3.65 0.15
C ASN A 69 17.14 -3.94 -1.36
N PRO A 70 17.86 -4.94 -1.92
CA PRO A 70 17.84 -5.22 -3.35
C PRO A 70 16.63 -6.03 -3.80
N TYR A 71 15.67 -6.38 -2.94
CA TYR A 71 14.62 -7.35 -3.32
C TYR A 71 13.67 -6.85 -4.40
N LEU A 72 13.24 -5.59 -4.34
CA LEU A 72 12.40 -5.01 -5.40
C LEU A 72 13.20 -4.84 -6.70
N ASP A 73 14.44 -4.36 -6.57
CA ASP A 73 15.39 -4.27 -7.67
C ASP A 73 15.63 -5.63 -8.33
N SER A 74 15.74 -6.69 -7.54
CA SER A 74 15.95 -8.07 -8.00
C SER A 74 14.72 -8.61 -8.72
N LEU A 75 13.52 -8.28 -8.24
CA LEU A 75 12.27 -8.63 -8.93
C LEU A 75 12.22 -7.95 -10.31
N PHE A 76 12.52 -6.66 -10.38
CA PHE A 76 12.57 -5.92 -11.64
C PHE A 76 13.66 -6.45 -12.58
N TYR A 77 14.88 -6.62 -12.07
CA TYR A 77 16.03 -7.15 -12.80
C TYR A 77 15.76 -8.55 -13.37
N PHE A 78 15.18 -9.45 -12.58
CA PHE A 78 14.82 -10.77 -13.06
C PHE A 78 13.75 -10.71 -14.15
N ALA A 79 12.74 -9.83 -14.00
CA ALA A 79 11.69 -9.66 -14.99
C ALA A 79 12.24 -9.16 -16.34
N ILE A 80 13.12 -8.14 -16.35
CA ILE A 80 13.68 -7.61 -17.60
C ILE A 80 14.62 -8.58 -18.32
N LEU A 81 15.23 -9.53 -17.60
CA LEU A 81 16.10 -10.55 -18.20
C LEU A 81 15.32 -11.68 -18.87
N HIS A 82 14.11 -11.98 -18.41
CA HIS A 82 13.36 -13.17 -18.84
C HIS A 82 12.07 -12.86 -19.59
N LEU A 83 11.55 -11.64 -19.50
CA LEU A 83 10.27 -11.26 -20.08
C LEU A 83 10.45 -10.16 -21.13
N ASN A 84 9.49 -10.10 -22.05
CA ASN A 84 9.40 -9.00 -23.02
C ASN A 84 9.15 -7.66 -22.27
N PRO A 85 9.80 -6.54 -22.65
CA PRO A 85 9.59 -5.24 -22.03
C PRO A 85 8.12 -4.81 -21.91
N PHE A 86 7.27 -5.12 -22.89
CA PHE A 86 5.84 -4.84 -22.83
C PHE A 86 5.15 -5.63 -21.71
N VAL A 87 5.53 -6.88 -21.50
CA VAL A 87 5.00 -7.72 -20.42
C VAL A 87 5.46 -7.18 -19.07
N VAL A 88 6.72 -6.75 -18.94
CA VAL A 88 7.23 -6.14 -17.71
C VAL A 88 6.48 -4.86 -17.38
N ALA A 89 6.34 -3.95 -18.35
CA ALA A 89 5.59 -2.71 -18.17
C ALA A 89 4.16 -3.00 -17.69
N PHE A 90 3.42 -3.84 -18.44
CA PHE A 90 2.05 -4.21 -18.09
C PHE A 90 1.95 -4.82 -16.69
N LEU A 91 2.84 -5.76 -16.35
CA LEU A 91 2.81 -6.45 -15.07
C LEU A 91 3.05 -5.47 -13.91
N PHE A 92 4.07 -4.61 -14.02
CA PHE A 92 4.35 -3.62 -12.98
C PHE A 92 3.23 -2.58 -12.89
N GLY A 93 2.72 -2.07 -14.01
CA GLY A 93 1.57 -1.16 -14.02
C GLY A 93 0.31 -1.79 -13.41
N PHE A 94 0.04 -3.06 -13.72
CA PHE A 94 -1.07 -3.80 -13.12
C PHE A 94 -0.90 -3.99 -11.61
N LEU A 95 0.29 -4.39 -11.16
CA LEU A 95 0.57 -4.57 -9.73
C LEU A 95 0.46 -3.26 -8.95
N GLN A 96 0.91 -2.15 -9.54
CA GLN A 96 0.75 -0.81 -8.99
C GLN A 96 -0.74 -0.43 -8.92
N GLY A 97 -1.52 -0.74 -9.95
CA GLY A 97 -2.96 -0.46 -9.99
C GLY A 97 -3.82 -1.29 -9.06
N LEU A 98 -3.27 -2.32 -8.41
CA LEU A 98 -3.95 -2.96 -7.29
C LEU A 98 -4.19 -1.99 -6.12
N VAL A 99 -3.56 -0.80 -6.13
CA VAL A 99 -3.87 0.31 -5.20
C VAL A 99 -5.34 0.74 -5.24
N ALA A 100 -6.05 0.49 -6.34
CA ALA A 100 -7.48 0.78 -6.48
C ALA A 100 -8.34 0.04 -5.43
N PHE A 101 -7.92 -1.15 -5.01
CA PHE A 101 -8.63 -1.95 -3.99
C PHE A 101 -8.67 -1.24 -2.62
N PRO A 102 -7.53 -0.90 -1.99
CA PRO A 102 -7.56 -0.21 -0.72
C PRO A 102 -8.17 1.19 -0.83
N ILE A 103 -7.97 1.92 -1.94
CA ILE A 103 -8.63 3.23 -2.14
C ILE A 103 -10.16 3.09 -2.10
N MET A 104 -10.72 2.14 -2.85
CA MET A 104 -12.15 1.87 -2.85
C MET A 104 -12.64 1.46 -1.46
N TYR A 105 -11.87 0.64 -0.75
CA TYR A 105 -12.20 0.24 0.62
C TYR A 105 -12.25 1.44 1.57
N ILE A 106 -11.25 2.33 1.51
CA ILE A 106 -11.20 3.56 2.30
C ILE A 106 -12.38 4.49 1.97
N ALA A 107 -12.71 4.67 0.68
CA ALA A 107 -13.81 5.52 0.25
C ALA A 107 -15.14 5.15 0.91
N ARG A 108 -15.38 3.85 1.17
CA ARG A 108 -16.59 3.36 1.84
C ARG A 108 -16.74 3.81 3.31
N PHE A 109 -15.65 4.19 3.98
CA PHE A 109 -15.72 4.71 5.35
C PHE A 109 -16.18 6.16 5.41
N PHE A 110 -15.90 6.94 4.36
CA PHE A 110 -16.11 8.38 4.36
C PHE A 110 -17.27 8.83 3.47
N ILE A 111 -17.61 8.05 2.45
CA ILE A 111 -18.60 8.41 1.42
C ILE A 111 -19.76 7.41 1.47
N LYS A 112 -20.99 7.89 1.66
CA LYS A 112 -22.19 7.03 1.65
C LYS A 112 -22.67 6.70 0.24
N ASP A 113 -22.60 7.67 -0.67
CA ASP A 113 -23.05 7.49 -2.03
C ASP A 113 -22.09 6.60 -2.83
N LYS A 114 -22.65 5.55 -3.45
CA LYS A 114 -21.86 4.55 -4.16
C LYS A 114 -21.19 5.13 -5.39
N ILE A 115 -21.91 5.92 -6.20
CA ILE A 115 -21.37 6.49 -7.44
C ILE A 115 -20.15 7.35 -7.11
N HIS A 116 -20.23 8.17 -6.05
CA HIS A 116 -19.11 8.99 -5.60
C HIS A 116 -17.93 8.13 -5.11
N GLN A 117 -18.14 6.97 -4.47
CA GLN A 117 -17.04 6.04 -4.14
C GLN A 117 -16.30 5.56 -5.40
N PHE A 118 -17.05 5.13 -6.43
CA PHE A 118 -16.48 4.67 -7.71
C PHE A 118 -15.72 5.79 -8.43
N VAL A 119 -16.33 6.96 -8.54
CA VAL A 119 -15.74 8.13 -9.20
C VAL A 119 -14.49 8.62 -8.48
N LEU A 120 -14.54 8.78 -7.16
CA LEU A 120 -13.37 9.21 -6.38
C LEU A 120 -12.24 8.19 -6.43
N THR A 121 -12.55 6.89 -6.45
CA THR A 121 -11.53 5.86 -6.63
C THR A 121 -10.82 6.02 -7.97
N ALA A 122 -11.57 6.19 -9.06
CA ALA A 122 -10.99 6.43 -10.38
C ALA A 122 -10.18 7.74 -10.42
N ILE A 123 -10.66 8.82 -9.79
CA ILE A 123 -9.91 10.08 -9.68
C ILE A 123 -8.61 9.88 -8.89
N CYS A 124 -8.60 9.11 -7.81
CA CYS A 124 -7.35 8.84 -7.08
C CYS A 124 -6.36 8.01 -7.90
N CYS A 125 -6.85 7.10 -8.73
CA CYS A 125 -6.02 6.25 -9.59
C CYS A 125 -5.42 7.03 -10.79
N PHE A 126 -6.17 7.98 -11.37
CA PHE A 126 -5.75 8.68 -12.60
C PHE A 126 -5.53 10.20 -12.43
N GLY A 127 -5.76 10.76 -11.25
CA GLY A 127 -5.69 12.20 -11.01
C GLY A 127 -4.30 12.70 -10.62
N SER A 128 -3.37 11.79 -10.28
CA SER A 128 -2.01 12.14 -9.88
C SER A 128 -1.04 12.00 -11.05
N THR A 129 -0.38 13.11 -11.40
CA THR A 129 0.68 13.14 -12.41
C THR A 129 1.89 12.32 -12.01
N PHE A 130 2.24 12.30 -10.72
CA PHE A 130 3.34 11.48 -10.18
C PHE A 130 3.00 9.99 -10.27
N PHE A 131 1.81 9.60 -9.85
CA PHE A 131 1.38 8.20 -9.90
C PHE A 131 1.39 7.69 -11.34
N ILE A 132 0.76 8.43 -12.27
CA ILE A 132 0.77 8.07 -13.70
C ILE A 132 2.19 8.08 -14.29
N GLY A 133 3.02 9.05 -13.89
CA GLY A 133 4.40 9.18 -14.37
C GLY A 133 5.27 7.97 -14.04
N GLU A 134 4.98 7.31 -12.93
CA GLU A 134 5.70 6.13 -12.44
C GLU A 134 5.06 4.80 -12.82
N LEU A 135 3.92 4.81 -13.53
CA LEU A 135 3.25 3.57 -13.93
C LEU A 135 4.16 2.68 -14.78
N GLY A 136 4.31 1.42 -14.36
CA GLY A 136 5.18 0.45 -15.02
C GLY A 136 6.68 0.69 -14.83
N SER A 137 7.07 1.67 -14.01
CA SER A 137 8.48 1.92 -13.67
C SER A 137 8.96 1.12 -12.46
N SER A 138 10.28 1.05 -12.32
CA SER A 138 11.02 0.50 -11.20
C SER A 138 11.23 1.50 -10.07
N MET A 139 10.54 2.65 -10.03
CA MET A 139 10.64 3.57 -8.88
C MET A 139 10.20 2.91 -7.57
N HIS A 140 9.32 1.91 -7.67
CA HIS A 140 8.77 1.14 -6.56
C HIS A 140 7.85 1.90 -5.59
N ASP A 141 7.69 3.23 -5.69
CA ASP A 141 6.79 4.00 -4.81
C ASP A 141 5.34 3.57 -4.98
N ASN A 142 4.84 3.55 -6.22
CA ASN A 142 3.49 3.07 -6.52
C ASN A 142 3.26 1.61 -6.09
N LEU A 143 4.28 0.75 -6.24
CA LEU A 143 4.16 -0.66 -5.87
C LEU A 143 4.06 -0.82 -4.35
N ILE A 144 4.85 -0.05 -3.60
CA ILE A 144 4.87 -0.05 -2.14
C ILE A 144 3.65 0.66 -1.54
N ALA A 145 3.02 1.57 -2.28
CA ALA A 145 1.76 2.19 -1.86
C ALA A 145 0.65 1.15 -1.62
N VAL A 146 0.63 0.04 -2.37
CA VAL A 146 -0.38 -1.02 -2.23
C VAL A 146 -0.40 -1.64 -0.82
N PRO A 147 0.70 -2.24 -0.30
CA PRO A 147 0.71 -2.78 1.06
C PRO A 147 0.55 -1.71 2.15
N ILE A 148 1.01 -0.46 1.92
CA ILE A 148 0.80 0.64 2.87
C ILE A 148 -0.69 0.95 3.02
N LEU A 149 -1.41 1.15 1.91
CA LEU A 149 -2.84 1.45 1.96
C LEU A 149 -3.66 0.25 2.41
N MET A 150 -3.26 -0.98 2.09
CA MET A 150 -3.86 -2.19 2.66
C MET A 150 -3.65 -2.27 4.18
N SER A 151 -2.48 -1.89 4.67
CA SER A 151 -2.22 -1.77 6.11
C SER A 151 -3.15 -0.73 6.75
N PHE A 152 -3.33 0.43 6.10
CA PHE A 152 -4.26 1.45 6.56
C PHE A 152 -5.72 0.97 6.58
N CYS A 153 -6.14 0.20 5.57
CA CYS A 153 -7.46 -0.45 5.56
C CYS A 153 -7.65 -1.36 6.78
N CYS A 154 -6.61 -2.10 7.19
CA CYS A 154 -6.66 -2.93 8.39
C CYS A 154 -6.79 -2.11 9.67
N VAL A 155 -6.14 -0.94 9.75
CA VAL A 155 -6.33 0.01 10.88
C VAL A 155 -7.77 0.52 10.92
N LEU A 156 -8.32 0.97 9.78
CA LEU A 156 -9.71 1.43 9.70
C LEU A 156 -10.71 0.33 10.08
N LYS A 157 -10.46 -0.90 9.63
CA LYS A 157 -11.27 -2.07 10.00
C LYS A 157 -11.22 -2.33 11.50
N ALA A 158 -10.02 -2.33 12.09
CA ALA A 158 -9.85 -2.51 13.53
C ALA A 158 -10.60 -1.45 14.34
N ILE A 159 -10.59 -0.20 13.86
CA ILE A 159 -11.30 0.92 14.48
C ILE A 159 -12.82 0.74 14.38
N ALA A 160 -13.34 0.47 13.19
CA ALA A 160 -14.79 0.40 12.96
C ALA A 160 -15.44 -0.87 13.53
N GLU A 161 -14.79 -2.02 13.39
CA GLU A 161 -15.33 -3.32 13.82
C GLU A 161 -14.84 -3.73 15.21
N LYS A 162 -13.97 -2.93 15.84
CA LYS A 162 -13.30 -3.23 17.13
C LYS A 162 -12.53 -4.57 17.08
N GLU A 163 -12.02 -4.94 15.90
CA GLU A 163 -11.31 -6.19 15.67
C GLU A 163 -9.78 -5.98 15.77
N ASN A 164 -9.21 -6.26 16.94
CA ASN A 164 -7.77 -6.07 17.18
C ASN A 164 -6.87 -6.94 16.30
N LYS A 165 -7.36 -8.09 15.79
CA LYS A 165 -6.57 -8.99 14.93
C LYS A 165 -6.13 -8.31 13.63
N ALA A 166 -6.95 -7.38 13.12
CA ALA A 166 -6.60 -6.61 11.93
C ALA A 166 -5.36 -5.72 12.16
N LEU A 167 -5.07 -5.30 13.41
CA LEU A 167 -3.86 -4.54 13.73
C LEU A 167 -2.57 -5.36 13.57
N ILE A 168 -2.63 -6.67 13.80
CA ILE A 168 -1.48 -7.57 13.58
C ILE A 168 -1.15 -7.60 12.09
N PHE A 169 -2.17 -7.79 11.25
CA PHE A 169 -2.01 -7.76 9.79
C PHE A 169 -1.56 -6.37 9.29
N SER A 170 -2.07 -5.29 9.87
CA SER A 170 -1.58 -3.93 9.59
C SER A 170 -0.08 -3.81 9.85
N GLY A 171 0.39 -4.23 11.04
CA GLY A 171 1.79 -4.20 11.42
C GLY A 171 2.69 -5.02 10.49
N LEU A 172 2.25 -6.23 10.12
CA LEU A 172 2.99 -7.07 9.15
C LEU A 172 3.10 -6.42 7.78
N LEU A 173 2.01 -5.83 7.27
CA LEU A 173 2.00 -5.17 5.96
C LEU A 173 2.90 -3.94 5.92
N ILE A 174 2.82 -3.06 6.93
CA ILE A 174 3.66 -1.85 6.97
C ILE A 174 5.13 -2.20 7.26
N GLY A 175 5.38 -3.23 8.08
CA GLY A 175 6.72 -3.74 8.33
C GLY A 175 7.36 -4.34 7.07
N ALA A 176 6.60 -5.12 6.30
CA ALA A 176 7.06 -5.65 5.01
C ALA A 176 7.32 -4.52 3.99
N ALA A 177 6.41 -3.54 3.89
CA ALA A 177 6.61 -2.36 3.06
C ALA A 177 7.89 -1.60 3.45
N THR A 178 8.13 -1.41 4.75
CA THR A 178 9.33 -0.74 5.29
C THR A 178 10.60 -1.52 5.00
N GLY A 179 10.55 -2.84 5.14
CA GLY A 179 11.68 -3.72 4.81
C GLY A 179 12.03 -3.69 3.33
N LEU A 180 11.03 -3.57 2.45
CA LEU A 180 11.23 -3.49 1.00
C LEU A 180 11.67 -2.08 0.54
N LYS A 181 11.09 -1.02 1.11
CA LYS A 181 11.45 0.37 0.84
C LYS A 181 11.41 1.20 2.11
N LEU A 182 12.59 1.59 2.59
CA LEU A 182 12.80 2.24 3.88
C LEU A 182 12.00 3.55 4.05
N THR A 183 11.75 4.28 2.97
CA THR A 183 10.98 5.54 2.99
C THR A 183 9.55 5.35 3.51
N SER A 184 8.99 4.14 3.41
CA SER A 184 7.67 3.83 3.96
C SER A 184 7.62 3.75 5.49
N ALA A 185 8.77 3.77 6.17
CA ALA A 185 8.83 3.89 7.64
C ALA A 185 8.11 5.14 8.16
N LEU A 186 8.00 6.20 7.33
CA LEU A 186 7.31 7.44 7.67
C LEU A 186 5.82 7.24 8.02
N TYR A 187 5.17 6.20 7.49
CA TYR A 187 3.76 5.93 7.78
C TYR A 187 3.54 5.24 9.13
N ILE A 188 4.56 4.59 9.70
CA ILE A 188 4.48 3.91 11.01
C ILE A 188 4.05 4.86 12.13
N PRO A 189 4.71 6.01 12.38
CA PRO A 189 4.30 6.92 13.45
C PRO A 189 2.88 7.47 13.22
N VAL A 190 2.48 7.70 11.96
CA VAL A 190 1.12 8.14 11.61
C VAL A 190 0.08 7.10 12.05
N PHE A 191 0.32 5.82 11.76
CA PHE A 191 -0.59 4.74 12.15
C PHE A 191 -0.61 4.57 13.68
N LEU A 192 0.54 4.65 14.34
CA LEU A 192 0.63 4.58 15.80
C LEU A 192 -0.14 5.71 16.48
N VAL A 193 -0.03 6.95 15.99
CA VAL A 193 -0.79 8.09 16.51
C VAL A 193 -2.30 7.86 16.31
N LEU A 194 -2.72 7.42 15.12
CA LEU A 194 -4.13 7.15 14.84
C LEU A 194 -4.72 6.07 15.75
N ILE A 195 -3.99 4.95 15.93
CA ILE A 195 -4.37 3.87 16.84
C ILE A 195 -4.43 4.39 18.28
N SER A 196 -3.42 5.15 18.72
CA SER A 196 -3.34 5.71 20.07
C SER A 196 -4.48 6.69 20.36
N LEU A 197 -4.88 7.53 19.40
CA LEU A 197 -6.01 8.44 19.58
C LEU A 197 -7.34 7.68 19.74
N PHE A 198 -7.54 6.59 19.00
CA PHE A 198 -8.77 5.81 19.07
C PHE A 198 -8.84 4.97 20.36
N TYR A 199 -7.77 4.24 20.69
CA TYR A 199 -7.74 3.38 21.88
C TYR A 199 -7.46 4.17 23.16
N GLY A 200 -6.70 5.27 23.10
CA GLY A 200 -6.44 6.17 24.23
C GLY A 200 -7.69 6.88 24.72
N ARG A 201 -8.57 7.33 23.81
CA ARG A 201 -9.91 7.83 24.18
C ARG A 201 -10.76 6.77 24.89
N ARG A 202 -10.58 5.49 24.55
CA ARG A 202 -11.26 4.37 25.22
C ARG A 202 -10.74 4.14 26.63
N ILE A 203 -9.43 4.32 26.86
CA ILE A 203 -8.82 4.25 28.19
C ILE A 203 -9.32 5.42 29.05
N VAL A 204 -9.25 6.66 28.56
CA VAL A 204 -9.74 7.83 29.30
C VAL A 204 -11.24 7.71 29.59
N GLY A 205 -12.06 7.29 28.62
CA GLY A 205 -13.49 7.05 28.84
C GLY A 205 -13.80 5.90 29.83
N ALA A 206 -12.97 4.85 29.85
CA ALA A 206 -13.08 3.78 30.84
C ALA A 206 -12.68 4.26 32.26
N PHE A 207 -11.67 5.11 32.38
CA PHE A 207 -11.33 5.76 33.66
C PHE A 207 -12.42 6.72 34.13
N SER A 208 -13.04 7.48 33.22
CA SER A 208 -14.20 8.33 33.53
C SER A 208 -15.38 7.50 34.05
N PHE A 209 -15.69 6.37 33.39
CA PHE A 209 -16.75 5.44 33.79
C PHE A 209 -16.47 4.70 35.11
N LEU A 210 -15.21 4.36 35.37
CA LEU A 210 -14.78 3.78 36.66
C LEU A 210 -14.85 4.82 37.79
N SER A 211 -14.53 6.10 37.52
CA SER A 211 -14.65 7.15 38.54
C SER A 211 -16.10 7.47 38.91
N SER A 212 -17.02 7.46 37.94
CA SER A 212 -18.45 7.72 38.19
C SER A 212 -19.12 6.56 38.93
N SER A 213 -18.76 5.31 38.62
CA SER A 213 -19.28 4.13 39.32
C SER A 213 -18.69 3.93 40.72
N PHE A 214 -17.49 4.44 40.98
CA PHE A 214 -16.91 4.46 42.33
C PHE A 214 -17.55 5.54 43.22
N LEU A 215 -17.89 6.71 42.66
CA LEU A 215 -18.58 7.78 43.40
C LEU A 215 -20.03 7.44 43.74
N GLU A 216 -20.75 6.72 42.88
CA GLU A 216 -22.13 6.26 43.17
C GLU A 216 -22.19 5.23 44.32
N ARG A 217 -21.13 4.45 44.56
CA ARG A 217 -21.08 3.46 45.66
C ARG A 217 -20.64 4.02 47.00
N VAL A 218 -20.05 5.22 47.05
CA VAL A 218 -19.59 5.86 48.29
C VAL A 218 -20.67 6.79 48.87
N VAL A 219 -21.70 7.11 48.08
CA VAL A 219 -22.80 8.03 48.44
C VAL A 219 -24.12 7.28 48.75
N SER A 220 -24.15 5.95 48.62
CA SER A 220 -25.28 5.07 49.04
C SER A 220 -24.97 4.33 50.33
#